data_AF-A0A2M6ZK87-F1
#
_entry.id   AF-A0A2M6ZK87-F1
#
_cell.length_a   1.000
_cell.length_b   1.000
_cell.length_c   1.000
_cell.angle_alpha   90.00
_cell.angle_beta   90.00
_cell.angle_gamma   90.00
#
_symmetry.space_group_name_H-M   'P 1'
#
loop_
_entity.id
_entity.type
_entity.pdbx_description
1 polymer ?
#
loop_
_entity_poly.entity_id
_entity_poly.type
_entity_poly.pdbx_seq_one_letter_code
_entity_poly.pdbx_strand_id
1 'polypeptide(L)'
;AQSERILNFKSFIVVNPDASMTVTEDISVQATGSEIKRGIIRDFPTTYRDRLGNTVKVGFKVEEVWRDGRPEPYHTQSAANGVKIFIGKQDVFLQAGVHTYTIRYRVDRELGFFKDFDELYWNVTGNGWTFAIDRAEAYIELPAGAKILNSAAYTGYQGGRGHDFTVKAGDHDIVFKTTRRLAPKEGLTVAVSWPKGVVHEPSSQERM
;
A
#
# COMPACT_ATOMS: atom_id res chain seq x y z
N ALA A 1 25.83 11.67 12.00
CA ALA A 1 25.58 10.63 10.99
C ALA A 1 24.11 10.67 10.59
N GLN A 2 23.76 10.46 9.31
CA GLN A 2 22.36 10.27 8.91
C GLN A 2 21.85 8.91 9.43
N SER A 3 20.57 8.82 9.80
CA SER A 3 19.90 7.56 10.18
C SER A 3 19.10 7.01 8.99
N GLU A 4 18.91 5.69 8.95
CA GLU A 4 18.03 5.06 7.96
C GLU A 4 16.58 5.44 8.21
N ARG A 5 15.87 5.74 7.12
CA ARG A 5 14.47 6.14 7.12
C ARG A 5 13.90 6.12 5.71
N ILE A 6 12.58 6.07 5.61
CA ILE A 6 11.87 6.42 4.38
C ILE A 6 11.69 7.92 4.36
N LEU A 7 12.20 8.56 3.31
CA LEU A 7 12.04 9.99 3.06
C LEU A 7 10.65 10.28 2.50
N ASN A 8 10.20 9.46 1.54
CA ASN A 8 8.88 9.57 0.95
C ASN A 8 8.33 8.17 0.65
N PHE A 9 7.08 7.96 1.03
CA PHE A 9 6.27 6.81 0.60
C PHE A 9 5.08 7.36 -0.18
N LYS A 10 5.03 7.10 -1.48
CA LYS A 10 3.87 7.47 -2.31
C LYS A 10 3.23 6.20 -2.84
N SER A 11 1.93 6.06 -2.65
CA SER A 11 1.14 4.98 -3.24
C SER A 11 0.15 5.57 -4.22
N PHE A 12 0.23 5.14 -5.47
CA PHE A 12 -0.73 5.44 -6.53
C PHE A 12 -1.60 4.21 -6.71
N ILE A 13 -2.90 4.35 -6.46
CA ILE A 13 -3.86 3.25 -6.39
C ILE A 13 -4.93 3.55 -7.44
N VAL A 14 -5.03 2.69 -8.44
CA VAL A 14 -6.11 2.72 -9.43
C VAL A 14 -7.08 1.59 -9.11
N VAL A 15 -8.32 1.94 -8.83
CA VAL A 15 -9.42 0.97 -8.68
C VAL A 15 -9.98 0.67 -10.07
N ASN A 16 -9.96 -0.59 -10.47
CA ASN A 16 -10.38 -1.02 -11.80
C ASN A 16 -11.87 -1.41 -11.83
N PRO A 17 -12.55 -1.33 -12.99
CA PRO A 17 -13.95 -1.74 -13.13
C PRO A 17 -14.24 -3.20 -12.77
N ASP A 18 -13.25 -4.08 -12.79
CA ASP A 18 -13.37 -5.50 -12.41
C ASP A 18 -13.10 -5.75 -10.90
N ALA A 19 -13.15 -4.70 -10.09
CA ALA A 19 -12.86 -4.70 -8.64
C ALA A 19 -11.43 -5.12 -8.26
N SER A 20 -10.51 -5.27 -9.22
CA SER A 20 -9.09 -5.33 -8.94
C SER A 20 -8.53 -3.93 -8.68
N MET A 21 -7.33 -3.86 -8.11
CA MET A 21 -6.57 -2.63 -8.02
C MET A 21 -5.19 -2.82 -8.62
N THR A 22 -4.71 -1.76 -9.26
CA THR A 22 -3.31 -1.62 -9.65
C THR A 22 -2.67 -0.60 -8.75
N VAL A 23 -1.61 -1.00 -8.05
CA VAL A 23 -0.90 -0.14 -7.12
C VAL A 23 0.53 0.04 -7.58
N THR A 24 0.99 1.28 -7.60
CA THR A 24 2.40 1.65 -7.80
C THR A 24 2.89 2.37 -6.56
N GLU A 25 3.89 1.80 -5.89
CA GLU A 25 4.52 2.39 -4.72
C GLU A 25 5.88 2.97 -5.09
N ASP A 26 6.08 4.26 -4.83
CA ASP A 26 7.40 4.92 -4.89
C ASP A 26 7.91 5.15 -3.47
N ILE A 27 9.00 4.47 -3.12
CA ILE A 27 9.58 4.45 -1.79
C ILE A 27 11.02 4.96 -1.85
N SER A 28 11.23 6.22 -1.47
CA SER A 28 12.56 6.81 -1.36
C SER A 28 13.12 6.56 0.04
N VAL A 29 14.24 5.85 0.13
CA VAL A 29 14.92 5.52 1.39
C VAL A 29 16.28 6.19 1.49
N GLN A 30 16.66 6.59 2.70
CA GLN A 30 18.04 6.88 3.05
C GLN A 30 18.70 5.59 3.54
N ALA A 31 19.56 4.99 2.74
CA ALA A 31 20.38 3.85 3.13
C ALA A 31 21.69 4.32 3.77
N THR A 32 22.06 3.74 4.91
CA THR A 32 23.36 3.98 5.55
C THR A 32 24.23 2.72 5.59
N GLY A 33 23.66 1.57 5.21
CA GLY A 33 24.30 0.27 5.25
C GLY A 33 24.11 -0.47 6.57
N SER A 34 23.14 -0.06 7.40
CA SER A 34 22.87 -0.66 8.71
C SER A 34 21.80 -1.75 8.62
N GLU A 35 20.54 -1.42 8.37
CA GLU A 35 19.45 -2.35 8.07
C GLU A 35 19.24 -2.46 6.55
N ILE A 36 19.35 -1.34 5.83
CA ILE A 36 19.24 -1.29 4.36
C ILE A 36 20.60 -1.62 3.72
N LYS A 37 21.00 -2.89 3.83
CA LYS A 37 22.31 -3.36 3.34
C LYS A 37 22.32 -3.76 1.87
N ARG A 38 21.22 -4.33 1.39
CA ARG A 38 21.16 -5.04 0.10
C ARG A 38 19.92 -4.71 -0.71
N GLY A 39 19.12 -3.78 -0.21
CA GLY A 39 17.79 -3.50 -0.72
C GLY A 39 16.76 -3.35 0.40
N ILE A 40 15.49 -3.39 0.04
CA ILE A 40 14.35 -3.26 0.97
C ILE A 40 13.52 -4.54 1.03
N ILE A 41 12.81 -4.72 2.14
CA ILE A 41 11.81 -5.78 2.30
C ILE A 41 10.45 -5.11 2.40
N ARG A 42 9.53 -5.48 1.51
CA ARG A 42 8.14 -5.02 1.54
C ARG A 42 7.25 -6.18 1.97
N ASP A 43 6.65 -6.02 3.14
CA ASP A 43 5.66 -6.97 3.66
C ASP A 43 4.29 -6.62 3.11
N PHE A 44 3.62 -7.56 2.46
CA PHE A 44 2.29 -7.37 1.91
C PHE A 44 1.34 -8.42 2.50
N PRO A 45 0.42 -8.04 3.41
CA PRO A 45 -0.56 -8.97 3.91
C PRO A 45 -1.47 -9.42 2.75
N THR A 46 -1.62 -10.72 2.57
CA THR A 46 -2.57 -11.29 1.59
C THR A 46 -3.58 -12.21 2.25
N THR A 47 -3.51 -12.35 3.57
CA THR A 47 -4.32 -13.29 4.33
C THR A 47 -5.01 -12.53 5.44
N TYR A 48 -6.34 -12.45 5.36
CA TYR A 48 -7.18 -11.70 6.28
C TYR A 48 -8.23 -12.62 6.91
N ARG A 49 -8.91 -12.10 7.95
CA ARG A 49 -10.11 -12.73 8.50
C ARG A 49 -11.31 -11.89 8.15
N ASP A 50 -12.35 -12.53 7.59
CA ASP A 50 -13.63 -11.87 7.36
C ASP A 50 -14.41 -11.68 8.68
N ARG A 51 -15.60 -11.08 8.59
CA ARG A 51 -16.49 -10.85 9.74
C ARG A 51 -16.98 -12.12 10.42
N LEU A 52 -16.97 -13.25 9.71
CA LEU A 52 -17.37 -14.57 10.21
C LEU A 52 -16.17 -15.36 10.76
N GLY A 53 -14.96 -14.79 10.69
CA GLY A 53 -13.72 -15.41 11.16
C GLY A 53 -13.06 -16.33 10.14
N ASN A 54 -13.57 -16.42 8.90
CA ASN A 54 -12.97 -17.23 7.85
C ASN A 54 -11.68 -16.58 7.35
N THR A 55 -10.70 -17.41 7.00
CA THR A 55 -9.48 -16.96 6.33
C THR A 55 -9.79 -16.64 4.87
N VAL A 56 -9.58 -15.39 4.47
CA VAL A 56 -9.68 -14.93 3.09
C VAL A 56 -8.30 -14.67 2.56
N LYS A 57 -8.00 -15.17 1.36
CA LYS A 57 -6.76 -14.90 0.65
C LYS A 57 -7.06 -14.00 -0.56
N VAL A 58 -6.40 -12.85 -0.61
CA VAL A 58 -6.49 -11.92 -1.74
C VAL A 58 -5.50 -12.34 -2.83
N GLY A 59 -5.83 -12.04 -4.08
CA GLY A 59 -4.90 -12.15 -5.19
C GLY A 59 -3.83 -11.08 -5.08
N PHE A 60 -2.57 -11.48 -5.32
CA PHE A 60 -1.44 -10.57 -5.31
C PHE A 60 -0.42 -10.99 -6.37
N LYS A 61 -0.09 -10.07 -7.27
CA LYS A 61 0.89 -10.30 -8.34
C LYS A 61 1.78 -9.07 -8.51
N VAL A 62 3.08 -9.23 -8.27
CA VAL A 62 4.08 -8.22 -8.63
C VAL A 62 4.22 -8.20 -10.16
N GLU A 63 4.07 -7.02 -10.74
CA GLU A 63 4.21 -6.78 -12.18
C GLU A 63 5.63 -6.32 -12.50
N GLU A 64 6.13 -5.32 -11.77
CA GLU A 64 7.43 -4.71 -12.01
C GLU A 64 8.08 -4.21 -10.71
N VAL A 65 9.41 -4.26 -10.67
CA VAL A 65 10.21 -3.67 -9.59
C VAL A 65 11.40 -2.94 -10.17
N TRP A 66 11.57 -1.69 -9.75
CA TRP A 66 12.63 -0.81 -10.20
C TRP A 66 13.35 -0.18 -9.01
N ARG A 67 14.63 0.13 -9.18
CA ARG A 67 15.43 0.96 -8.29
C ARG A 67 16.15 2.01 -9.11
N ASP A 68 15.99 3.28 -8.74
CA ASP A 68 16.64 4.44 -9.37
C ASP A 68 16.43 4.47 -10.90
N GLY A 69 15.21 4.17 -11.34
CA GLY A 69 14.83 4.18 -12.76
C GLY A 69 15.39 3.01 -13.58
N ARG A 70 15.85 1.93 -12.94
CA ARG A 70 16.28 0.70 -13.62
C ARG A 70 15.56 -0.52 -13.03
N PRO A 71 15.28 -1.57 -13.81
CA PRO A 71 14.75 -2.82 -13.27
C PRO A 71 15.65 -3.37 -12.16
N GLU A 72 15.04 -3.78 -11.05
CA GLU A 72 15.73 -4.35 -9.89
C GLU A 72 15.22 -5.78 -9.64
N PRO A 73 16.12 -6.76 -9.46
CA PRO A 73 15.71 -8.11 -9.09
C PRO A 73 14.94 -8.12 -7.77
N TYR A 74 13.98 -9.03 -7.72
CA TYR A 74 13.23 -9.31 -6.50
C TYR A 74 12.90 -10.80 -6.42
N HIS A 75 12.55 -11.25 -5.23
CA HIS A 75 11.89 -12.52 -5.03
C HIS A 75 10.84 -12.41 -3.93
N THR A 76 9.86 -13.31 -3.97
CA THR A 76 8.78 -13.35 -3.00
C THR A 76 8.90 -14.58 -2.12
N GLN A 77 8.59 -14.44 -0.83
CA GLN A 77 8.45 -15.56 0.11
C GLN A 77 7.09 -15.51 0.81
N SER A 78 6.50 -16.66 1.06
CA SER A 78 5.31 -16.76 1.90
C SER A 78 5.63 -16.37 3.34
N ALA A 79 4.70 -15.66 3.98
CA ALA A 79 4.73 -15.30 5.39
C ALA A 79 3.39 -15.59 6.06
N ALA A 80 3.37 -15.60 7.39
CA ALA A 80 2.19 -16.01 8.18
C ALA A 80 0.90 -15.24 7.81
N ASN A 81 1.01 -13.96 7.45
CA ASN A 81 -0.13 -13.12 7.06
C ASN A 81 -0.11 -12.68 5.59
N GLY A 82 0.80 -13.20 4.75
CA GLY A 82 0.85 -12.83 3.35
C GLY A 82 2.15 -13.15 2.62
N VAL A 83 2.69 -12.16 1.93
CA VAL A 83 3.89 -12.27 1.09
C VAL A 83 4.94 -11.24 1.54
N LYS A 84 6.20 -11.65 1.59
CA LYS A 84 7.36 -10.76 1.72
C LYS A 84 8.04 -10.63 0.37
N ILE A 85 8.24 -9.39 -0.07
CA ILE A 85 8.98 -9.08 -1.28
C ILE A 85 10.37 -8.61 -0.87
N PHE A 86 11.39 -9.38 -1.23
CA PHE A 86 12.78 -8.98 -1.07
C PHE A 86 13.23 -8.34 -2.37
N ILE A 87 13.57 -7.06 -2.33
CA ILE A 87 13.96 -6.28 -3.50
C ILE A 87 15.44 -5.95 -3.38
N GLY A 88 16.26 -6.42 -4.31
CA GLY A 88 17.70 -6.40 -4.20
C GLY A 88 18.34 -7.75 -4.51
N LYS A 89 19.68 -7.80 -4.44
CA LYS A 89 20.46 -9.04 -4.58
C LYS A 89 21.12 -9.41 -3.26
N GLN A 90 20.98 -10.66 -2.84
CA GLN A 90 21.55 -11.16 -1.59
C GLN A 90 23.08 -11.01 -1.51
N ASP A 91 23.78 -10.99 -2.64
CA ASP A 91 25.25 -10.94 -2.67
C ASP A 91 25.79 -9.54 -3.00
N VAL A 92 24.93 -8.56 -3.27
CA VAL A 92 25.35 -7.18 -3.62
C VAL A 92 25.02 -6.24 -2.46
N PHE A 93 26.00 -5.43 -2.03
CA PHE A 93 25.76 -4.36 -1.08
C PHE A 93 25.22 -3.13 -1.80
N LEU A 94 24.19 -2.53 -1.22
CA LEU A 94 23.66 -1.26 -1.66
C LEU A 94 24.64 -0.14 -1.25
N GLN A 95 24.88 0.79 -2.15
CA GLN A 95 25.66 1.98 -1.84
C GLN A 95 24.93 2.80 -0.76
N ALA A 96 25.65 3.41 0.18
CA ALA A 96 25.05 4.36 1.10
C ALA A 96 24.60 5.61 0.33
N GLY A 97 23.39 6.09 0.61
CA GLY A 97 22.78 7.18 -0.14
C GLY A 97 21.27 7.09 -0.21
N VAL A 98 20.67 7.95 -1.03
CA VAL A 98 19.24 7.91 -1.29
C VAL A 98 18.97 7.01 -2.49
N HIS A 99 18.03 6.08 -2.32
CA HIS A 99 17.55 5.20 -3.38
C HIS A 99 16.03 5.27 -3.44
N THR A 100 15.47 5.24 -4.65
CA THR A 100 14.02 5.16 -4.85
C THR A 100 13.65 3.83 -5.46
N TYR A 101 12.79 3.09 -4.78
CA TYR A 101 12.22 1.85 -5.26
C TYR A 101 10.81 2.10 -5.79
N THR A 102 10.53 1.60 -6.99
CA THR A 102 9.17 1.59 -7.55
C THR A 102 8.70 0.15 -7.62
N ILE A 103 7.57 -0.15 -6.98
CA ILE A 103 6.95 -1.48 -6.97
C ILE A 103 5.58 -1.34 -7.59
N ARG A 104 5.35 -2.02 -8.71
CA ARG A 104 4.03 -2.10 -9.34
C ARG A 104 3.47 -3.50 -9.15
N TYR A 105 2.25 -3.58 -8.63
CA TYR A 105 1.57 -4.84 -8.40
C TYR A 105 0.07 -4.72 -8.62
N ARG A 106 -0.56 -5.86 -8.89
CA ARG A 106 -2.01 -6.01 -9.03
C ARG A 106 -2.55 -6.84 -7.87
N VAL A 107 -3.66 -6.39 -7.31
CA VAL A 107 -4.43 -7.10 -6.29
C VAL A 107 -5.89 -7.21 -6.66
N ASP A 108 -6.57 -8.22 -6.11
CA ASP A 108 -8.00 -8.41 -6.20
C ASP A 108 -8.59 -8.71 -4.82
N ARG A 109 -9.92 -8.67 -4.69
CA ARG A 109 -10.64 -8.99 -3.43
C ARG A 109 -10.26 -8.10 -2.23
N GLU A 110 -9.73 -6.90 -2.49
CA GLU A 110 -9.41 -5.90 -1.47
C GLU A 110 -10.56 -4.89 -1.22
N LEU A 111 -11.58 -4.90 -2.09
CA LEU A 111 -12.72 -4.01 -1.97
C LEU A 111 -13.80 -4.62 -1.07
N GLY A 112 -14.38 -3.77 -0.20
CA GLY A 112 -15.56 -4.08 0.58
C GLY A 112 -16.84 -3.78 -0.20
N PHE A 113 -17.75 -4.74 -0.23
CA PHE A 113 -19.06 -4.59 -0.88
C PHE A 113 -20.17 -4.55 0.18
N PHE A 114 -20.84 -3.41 0.31
CA PHE A 114 -21.93 -3.21 1.28
C PHE A 114 -23.29 -3.21 0.61
N LYS A 115 -24.37 -2.87 1.33
CA LYS A 115 -25.70 -2.80 0.71
C LYS A 115 -25.81 -1.60 -0.24
N ASP A 116 -25.35 -0.44 0.21
CA ASP A 116 -25.63 0.84 -0.43
C ASP A 116 -24.38 1.48 -1.10
N PHE A 117 -23.18 0.97 -0.79
CA PHE A 117 -21.91 1.48 -1.31
C PHE A 117 -20.86 0.36 -1.46
N ASP A 118 -19.82 0.67 -2.21
CA ASP A 118 -18.55 -0.07 -2.23
C ASP A 118 -17.47 0.77 -1.56
N GLU A 119 -16.46 0.12 -0.99
CA GLU A 119 -15.41 0.76 -0.21
C GLU A 119 -14.04 0.17 -0.49
N LEU A 120 -13.05 1.05 -0.60
CA LEU A 120 -11.65 0.71 -0.42
C LEU A 120 -11.24 1.06 1.00
N TYR A 121 -10.83 0.07 1.79
CA TYR A 121 -10.15 0.28 3.08
C TYR A 121 -8.73 -0.28 2.98
N TRP A 122 -7.73 0.61 2.96
CA TRP A 122 -6.37 0.28 2.50
C TRP A 122 -5.29 0.71 3.49
N ASN A 123 -4.43 -0.23 3.90
CA ASN A 123 -3.21 0.09 4.65
C ASN A 123 -2.09 0.48 3.67
N VAL A 124 -1.99 1.78 3.40
CA VAL A 124 -1.11 2.38 2.38
C VAL A 124 0.35 1.99 2.57
N THR A 125 0.88 2.21 3.77
CA THR A 125 2.33 2.04 4.03
C THR A 125 2.67 0.66 4.60
N GLY A 126 1.70 0.01 5.24
CA GLY A 126 1.95 -1.06 6.21
C GLY A 126 2.52 -0.54 7.53
N ASN A 127 2.60 -1.43 8.52
CA ASN A 127 3.18 -1.18 9.85
C ASN A 127 4.47 -2.01 10.09
N GLY A 128 5.00 -2.64 9.04
CA GLY A 128 6.16 -3.55 9.15
C GLY A 128 7.50 -2.84 9.34
N TRP A 129 7.62 -1.60 8.86
CA TRP A 129 8.84 -0.80 8.84
C TRP A 129 9.47 -0.59 10.22
N THR A 130 10.77 -0.87 10.33
CA THR A 130 11.59 -0.68 11.54
C THR A 130 12.19 0.72 11.66
N PHE A 131 12.10 1.51 10.59
CA PHE A 131 12.52 2.90 10.53
C PHE A 131 11.35 3.84 10.26
N ALA A 132 11.53 5.12 10.61
CA ALA A 132 10.52 6.14 10.44
C ALA A 132 10.21 6.45 8.97
N ILE A 133 9.00 6.96 8.72
CA ILE A 133 8.56 7.49 7.43
C ILE A 133 8.36 9.00 7.58
N ASP A 134 9.19 9.80 6.92
CA ASP A 134 9.13 11.27 7.00
C ASP A 134 7.82 11.79 6.40
N ARG A 135 7.40 11.23 5.26
CA ARG A 135 6.15 11.59 4.58
C ARG A 135 5.51 10.38 3.90
N ALA A 136 4.20 10.21 4.09
CA ALA A 136 3.41 9.24 3.35
C ALA A 136 2.25 9.92 2.61
N GLU A 137 2.02 9.50 1.38
CA GLU A 137 0.96 10.01 0.51
C GLU A 137 0.25 8.84 -0.19
N ALA A 138 -1.08 8.93 -0.30
CA ALA A 138 -1.90 8.02 -1.08
C ALA A 138 -2.67 8.83 -2.12
N TYR A 139 -2.58 8.41 -3.37
CA TYR A 139 -3.30 8.95 -4.52
C TYR A 139 -4.22 7.84 -5.01
N ILE A 140 -5.52 8.04 -4.92
CA ILE A 140 -6.52 7.04 -5.30
C ILE A 140 -7.32 7.58 -6.48
N GLU A 141 -7.33 6.83 -7.56
CA GLU A 141 -8.15 7.06 -8.73
C GLU A 141 -9.27 6.01 -8.77
N LEU A 142 -10.52 6.49 -8.76
CA LEU A 142 -11.70 5.65 -8.87
C LEU A 142 -12.12 5.50 -10.34
N PRO A 143 -12.85 4.43 -10.71
CA PRO A 143 -13.33 4.26 -12.07
C PRO A 143 -14.19 5.43 -12.53
N ALA A 144 -14.23 5.66 -13.84
CA ALA A 144 -15.11 6.67 -14.42
C ALA A 144 -16.58 6.45 -13.98
N GLY A 145 -17.23 7.53 -13.55
CA GLY A 145 -18.61 7.48 -13.02
C GLY A 145 -18.69 7.23 -11.51
N ALA A 146 -17.58 6.87 -10.84
CA ALA A 146 -17.50 6.92 -9.39
C ALA A 146 -17.69 8.36 -8.90
N LYS A 147 -18.41 8.51 -7.79
CA LYS A 147 -18.42 9.73 -6.98
C LYS A 147 -18.02 9.38 -5.58
N ILE A 148 -17.13 10.16 -4.97
CA ILE A 148 -16.74 9.93 -3.58
C ILE A 148 -17.94 10.25 -2.68
N LEU A 149 -18.38 9.26 -1.89
CA LEU A 149 -19.43 9.42 -0.88
C LEU A 149 -18.85 9.81 0.47
N ASN A 150 -17.89 9.02 0.95
CA ASN A 150 -17.20 9.27 2.21
C ASN A 150 -15.71 8.97 2.07
N SER A 151 -14.91 9.61 2.91
CA SER A 151 -13.48 9.36 3.00
C SER A 151 -12.99 9.50 4.44
N ALA A 152 -12.05 8.66 4.85
CA ALA A 152 -11.35 8.74 6.12
C ALA A 152 -9.88 8.35 5.96
N ALA A 153 -9.06 8.73 6.93
CA ALA A 153 -7.71 8.20 7.08
C ALA A 153 -7.37 8.05 8.55
N TYR A 154 -6.36 7.24 8.83
CA TYR A 154 -5.87 6.95 10.16
C TYR A 154 -4.35 6.87 10.13
N THR A 155 -3.70 7.54 11.08
CA THR A 155 -2.27 7.44 11.32
C THR A 155 -1.97 6.73 12.64
N GLY A 156 -0.78 6.13 12.74
CA GLY A 156 -0.26 5.56 13.97
C GLY A 156 -0.01 4.05 13.90
N TYR A 157 0.18 3.42 15.06
CA TYR A 157 0.39 1.98 15.17
C TYR A 157 -0.82 1.19 14.70
N GLN A 158 -0.65 -0.12 14.50
CA GLN A 158 -1.74 -1.01 14.15
C GLN A 158 -2.92 -0.87 15.13
N GLY A 159 -4.12 -0.61 14.60
CA GLY A 159 -5.33 -0.35 15.39
C GLY A 159 -5.47 1.10 15.91
N GLY A 160 -4.45 1.93 15.70
CA GLY A 160 -4.48 3.36 16.01
C GLY A 160 -5.45 4.14 15.13
N ARG A 161 -5.97 5.24 15.69
CA ARG A 161 -6.93 6.14 15.03
C ARG A 161 -6.43 7.59 15.06
N GLY A 162 -5.14 7.79 14.81
CA GLY A 162 -4.56 9.13 14.74
C GLY A 162 -5.12 9.93 13.56
N HIS A 163 -5.07 11.26 13.67
CA HIS A 163 -5.67 12.19 12.71
C HIS A 163 -4.64 13.11 12.04
N ASP A 164 -3.36 12.70 12.01
CA ASP A 164 -2.27 13.51 11.49
C ASP A 164 -2.17 13.43 9.96
N PHE A 165 -3.22 13.87 9.27
CA PHE A 165 -3.31 13.86 7.83
C PHE A 165 -4.10 15.05 7.26
N THR A 166 -3.91 15.28 5.98
CA THR A 166 -4.76 16.14 5.14
C THR A 166 -5.39 15.28 4.05
N VAL A 167 -6.57 15.70 3.60
CA VAL A 167 -7.31 15.06 2.52
C VAL A 167 -7.72 16.12 1.50
N LYS A 168 -7.59 15.78 0.21
CA LYS A 168 -8.10 16.59 -0.90
C LYS A 168 -8.83 15.65 -1.87
N ALA A 169 -10.14 15.81 -1.96
CA ALA A 169 -10.96 15.10 -2.95
C ALA A 169 -11.13 15.96 -4.21
N GLY A 170 -11.03 15.31 -5.36
CA GLY A 170 -11.50 15.81 -6.65
C GLY A 170 -12.81 15.12 -7.05
N ASP A 171 -13.09 15.06 -8.34
CA ASP A 171 -14.34 14.47 -8.85
C ASP A 171 -14.30 12.93 -8.83
N HIS A 172 -13.17 12.35 -9.28
CA HIS A 172 -12.95 10.90 -9.38
C HIS A 172 -11.63 10.46 -8.71
N ASP A 173 -10.90 11.38 -8.10
CA ASP A 173 -9.63 11.14 -7.43
C ASP A 173 -9.63 11.70 -6.01
N ILE A 174 -8.80 11.13 -5.15
CA ILE A 174 -8.61 11.61 -3.77
C ILE A 174 -7.18 11.41 -3.32
N VAL A 175 -6.66 12.41 -2.61
CA VAL A 175 -5.28 12.43 -2.13
C VAL A 175 -5.25 12.59 -0.62
N PHE A 176 -4.52 11.70 0.05
CA PHE A 176 -4.23 11.76 1.47
C PHE A 176 -2.74 12.01 1.70
N LYS A 177 -2.40 12.85 2.67
CA LYS A 177 -1.00 13.13 3.03
C LYS A 177 -0.82 13.25 4.53
N THR A 178 0.23 12.65 5.09
CA THR A 178 0.56 12.83 6.50
C THR A 178 0.99 14.26 6.81
N THR A 179 0.65 14.76 8.00
CA THR A 179 1.06 16.10 8.48
C THR A 179 2.25 16.04 9.44
N ARG A 180 2.63 14.84 9.90
CA ARG A 180 3.84 14.58 10.67
C ARG A 180 4.54 13.33 10.17
N ARG A 181 5.78 13.16 10.62
CA ARG A 181 6.54 11.91 10.50
C ARG A 181 5.81 10.77 11.22
N LEU A 182 5.78 9.60 10.59
CA LEU A 182 5.37 8.34 11.22
C LEU A 182 6.60 7.69 11.88
N ALA A 183 6.48 7.34 13.16
CA ALA A 183 7.51 6.62 13.90
C ALA A 183 7.67 5.18 13.35
N PRO A 184 8.75 4.46 13.71
CA PRO A 184 8.84 3.02 13.43
C PRO A 184 7.56 2.29 13.84
N LYS A 185 7.06 1.38 12.99
CA LYS A 185 5.80 0.64 13.14
C LYS A 185 4.50 1.46 13.06
N GLU A 186 4.56 2.79 12.95
CA GLU A 186 3.37 3.58 12.56
C GLU A 186 3.12 3.48 11.05
N GLY A 187 1.88 3.71 10.63
CA GLY A 187 1.48 3.67 9.23
C GLY A 187 0.37 4.66 8.90
N LEU A 188 0.02 4.70 7.62
CA LEU A 188 -1.14 5.40 7.08
C LEU A 188 -2.14 4.38 6.54
N THR A 189 -3.39 4.45 7.00
CA THR A 189 -4.51 3.70 6.45
C THR A 189 -5.56 4.68 5.94
N VAL A 190 -6.20 4.37 4.82
CA VAL A 190 -7.20 5.23 4.17
C VAL A 190 -8.48 4.43 3.90
N ALA A 191 -9.61 5.12 3.89
CA ALA A 191 -10.89 4.57 3.50
C ALA A 191 -11.58 5.52 2.53
N VAL A 192 -12.14 5.00 1.44
CA VAL A 192 -12.90 5.77 0.44
C VAL A 192 -14.07 4.92 -0.01
N SER A 193 -15.27 5.50 -0.05
CA SER A 193 -16.46 4.82 -0.56
C SER A 193 -17.14 5.56 -1.70
N TRP A 194 -17.85 4.80 -2.54
CA TRP A 194 -18.58 5.29 -3.71
C TRP A 194 -19.88 4.50 -3.93
N PRO A 195 -20.83 5.00 -4.76
CA PRO A 195 -22.09 4.31 -5.00
C PRO A 195 -21.91 2.91 -5.59
N LYS A 196 -22.87 2.03 -5.32
CA LYS A 196 -22.95 0.71 -5.94
C LYS A 196 -22.98 0.76 -7.47
N GLY A 197 -22.48 -0.31 -8.07
CA GLY A 197 -22.59 -0.58 -9.50
C GLY A 197 -21.54 0.11 -10.37
N VAL A 198 -20.55 0.77 -9.75
CA VAL A 198 -19.42 1.37 -10.46
C VAL A 198 -18.33 0.34 -10.77
N VAL A 199 -18.13 -0.62 -9.87
CA VAL A 199 -17.25 -1.78 -10.08
C VAL A 199 -18.09 -3.06 -10.14
N HIS A 200 -17.57 -4.07 -10.84
CA HIS A 200 -18.15 -5.39 -10.90
C HIS A 200 -17.89 -6.12 -9.58
N GLU A 201 -18.94 -6.24 -8.76
CA GLU A 201 -18.90 -7.04 -7.54
C GLU A 201 -18.69 -8.52 -7.90
N PRO A 202 -17.60 -9.17 -7.44
CA PRO A 202 -17.35 -10.58 -7.76
C PRO A 202 -18.48 -11.45 -7.23
N SER A 203 -18.91 -12.42 -8.05
CA SER A 203 -19.89 -13.43 -7.68
C SER A 203 -19.41 -14.30 -6.52
N SER A 204 -20.33 -15.00 -5.86
CA SER A 204 -19.97 -15.93 -4.77
C SER A 204 -18.97 -17.01 -5.22
N GLN A 205 -18.99 -17.40 -6.49
CA GLN A 205 -18.08 -18.41 -7.05
C GLN A 205 -16.67 -17.84 -7.30
N GLU A 206 -16.55 -16.55 -7.64
CA GLU A 206 -15.25 -15.88 -7.82
C GLU A 206 -14.58 -15.50 -6.48
N ARG A 207 -15.37 -15.50 -5.40
CA ARG A 207 -14.88 -15.29 -4.02
C ARG A 207 -14.36 -16.56 -3.34
N MET A 208 -14.62 -17.74 -3.91
CA MET A 208 -14.13 -19.03 -3.41
C MET A 208 -12.67 -19.29 -3.79
#